data_AF-A0A060CDS7-F1
#
_entry.id   AF-A0A060CDS7-F1
#
_cell.length_a   1.000
_cell.length_b   1.000
_cell.length_c   1.000
_cell.angle_alpha   90.00
_cell.angle_beta   90.00
_cell.angle_gamma   90.00
#
_symmetry.space_group_name_H-M   'P 1'
#
loop_
_entity.id
_entity.type
_entity.pdbx_description
1 polymer ?
#
loop_
_entity_poly.entity_id
_entity_poly.type
_entity_poly.pdbx_seq_one_letter_code
_entity_poly.pdbx_strand_id
1 'polypeptide(L)'
;PDVQRLVEAGEGTIVQITLAAEREGGLDAARWLHSHGVIAALGHSDATWQQGHDAARAGCTLATHLFNAGRPIHQREPGWITAALEEPGMAVELIADCVHVHPALLGDTTRLKPGQFVLVTDSMAAAAATTATTRSDLWRWRYATASRGWPAPTPSPAAPSP
;
A
#
# COMPACT_ATOMS: atom_id res chain seq x y z
N PRO A 1 16.92 11.43 11.21
CA PRO A 1 16.57 12.09 12.49
C PRO A 1 15.10 11.87 12.90
N ASP A 2 14.15 12.11 11.98
CA ASP A 2 12.72 12.10 12.36
C ASP A 2 12.13 10.70 12.53
N VAL A 3 12.48 9.75 11.67
CA VAL A 3 11.98 8.37 11.75
C VAL A 3 12.43 7.67 13.05
N GLN A 4 13.68 7.90 13.48
CA GLN A 4 14.22 7.34 14.71
C GLN A 4 13.42 7.82 15.92
N ARG A 5 13.19 9.14 16.00
CA ARG A 5 12.40 9.76 17.06
C ARG A 5 10.97 9.25 17.10
N LEU A 6 10.34 9.04 15.94
CA LEU A 6 8.99 8.46 15.87
C LEU A 6 8.98 7.02 16.40
N VAL A 7 9.92 6.17 15.96
CA VAL A 7 10.02 4.77 16.40
C VAL A 7 10.30 4.68 17.89
N GLU A 8 11.19 5.51 18.43
CA GLU A 8 11.46 5.62 19.87
C GLU A 8 10.21 6.03 20.65
N ALA A 9 9.51 7.08 20.20
CA ALA A 9 8.26 7.53 20.82
C ALA A 9 7.12 6.50 20.73
N GLY A 10 7.19 5.60 19.75
CA GLY A 10 6.26 4.48 19.62
C GLY A 10 6.49 3.37 20.65
N GLU A 11 7.59 3.37 21.41
CA GLU A 11 7.88 2.40 22.47
C GLU A 11 7.67 0.92 22.04
N GLY A 12 8.06 0.61 20.80
CA GLY A 12 7.93 -0.74 20.22
C GLY A 12 6.57 -1.07 19.60
N THR A 13 5.64 -0.11 19.51
CA THR A 13 4.32 -0.32 18.90
C THR A 13 4.27 -0.01 17.40
N ILE A 14 5.26 0.72 16.89
CA ILE A 14 5.35 1.02 15.45
C ILE A 14 5.93 -0.20 14.74
N VAL A 15 5.10 -0.87 13.96
CA VAL A 15 5.46 -2.09 13.21
C VAL A 15 5.76 -1.83 11.74
N GLN A 16 5.28 -0.71 11.19
CA GLN A 16 5.41 -0.34 9.78
C GLN A 16 5.49 1.18 9.63
N ILE A 17 6.35 1.65 8.73
CA ILE A 17 6.41 3.04 8.30
C ILE A 17 6.46 3.08 6.78
N THR A 18 5.54 3.83 6.16
CA THR A 18 5.57 4.16 4.74
C THR A 18 6.45 5.38 4.49
N LEU A 19 7.35 5.29 3.50
CA LEU A 19 8.21 6.40 3.10
C LEU A 19 8.45 6.45 1.58
N ALA A 20 8.76 7.65 1.09
CA ALA A 20 9.27 7.90 -0.25
C ALA A 20 10.81 7.82 -0.22
N ALA A 21 11.35 6.65 -0.53
CA ALA A 21 12.78 6.35 -0.36
C ALA A 21 13.72 7.15 -1.27
N GLU A 22 13.20 7.76 -2.35
CA GLU A 22 13.94 8.64 -3.26
C GLU A 22 14.22 10.03 -2.68
N ARG A 23 13.55 10.40 -1.59
CA ARG A 23 13.79 11.66 -0.88
C ARG A 23 15.14 11.62 -0.15
N GLU A 24 15.67 12.79 0.17
CA GLU A 24 16.91 12.92 0.93
C GLU A 24 16.84 12.13 2.25
N GLY A 25 17.83 11.26 2.49
CA GLY A 25 17.88 10.37 3.65
C GLY A 25 16.90 9.19 3.64
N GLY A 26 16.08 9.03 2.60
CA GLY A 26 15.06 7.98 2.50
C GLY A 26 15.64 6.56 2.51
N LEU A 27 16.69 6.30 1.74
CA LEU A 27 17.37 5.00 1.74
C LEU A 27 18.03 4.67 3.09
N ASP A 28 18.61 5.66 3.76
CA ASP A 28 19.20 5.46 5.09
C ASP A 28 18.12 5.20 6.15
N ALA A 29 16.97 5.87 6.04
CA ALA A 29 15.82 5.61 6.88
C ALA A 29 15.28 4.18 6.66
N ALA A 30 15.16 3.71 5.42
CA ALA A 30 14.75 2.35 5.11
C ALA A 30 15.68 1.30 5.75
N ARG A 31 17.01 1.48 5.60
CA ARG A 31 18.02 0.58 6.21
C ARG A 31 17.91 0.56 7.73
N TRP A 32 17.72 1.74 8.32
CA TRP A 32 17.59 1.86 9.76
C TRP A 32 16.32 1.14 10.25
N LEU A 33 15.17 1.39 9.62
CA LEU A 33 13.90 0.73 9.96
C LEU A 33 14.02 -0.79 9.88
N HIS A 34 14.56 -1.29 8.76
CA HIS A 34 14.76 -2.72 8.54
C HIS A 34 15.64 -3.36 9.63
N SER A 35 16.76 -2.72 9.98
CA SER A 35 17.67 -3.23 11.03
C SER A 35 17.09 -3.17 12.44
N HIS A 36 16.01 -2.40 12.66
CA HIS A 36 15.31 -2.29 13.94
C HIS A 36 13.99 -3.07 13.97
N GLY A 37 13.74 -3.93 12.97
CA GLY A 37 12.57 -4.80 12.92
C GLY A 37 11.25 -4.07 12.60
N VAL A 38 11.31 -2.83 12.11
CA VAL A 38 10.15 -2.09 11.61
C VAL A 38 10.07 -2.27 10.09
N ILE A 39 8.89 -2.60 9.59
CA ILE A 39 8.66 -2.76 8.14
C ILE A 39 8.81 -1.38 7.47
N ALA A 40 9.85 -1.23 6.66
CA ALA A 40 9.96 -0.11 5.73
C ALA A 40 9.07 -0.40 4.51
N ALA A 41 8.04 0.41 4.30
CA ALA A 41 7.14 0.30 3.17
C ALA A 41 7.39 1.43 2.17
N LEU A 42 7.53 1.12 0.88
CA LEU A 42 7.63 2.10 -0.18
C LEU A 42 6.23 2.55 -0.60
N GLY A 43 5.97 3.85 -0.57
CA GLY A 43 4.68 4.42 -0.99
C GLY A 43 4.71 5.93 -0.94
N HIS A 44 3.65 6.58 -1.45
CA HIS A 44 3.61 8.04 -1.61
C HIS A 44 4.84 8.60 -2.36
N SER A 45 5.31 7.83 -3.35
CA SER A 45 6.62 8.00 -3.98
C SER A 45 6.50 8.32 -5.47
N ASP A 46 7.40 9.17 -5.95
CA ASP A 46 7.62 9.46 -7.38
C ASP A 46 8.88 8.74 -7.92
N ALA A 47 9.40 7.78 -7.14
CA ALA A 47 10.62 7.04 -7.45
C ALA A 47 10.58 6.40 -8.85
N THR A 48 11.67 6.55 -9.59
CA THR A 48 11.90 5.81 -10.84
C THR A 48 11.95 4.31 -10.58
N TRP A 49 11.93 3.52 -11.65
CA TRP A 49 12.10 2.08 -11.57
C TRP A 49 13.40 1.71 -10.84
N GLN A 50 14.51 2.36 -11.19
CA GLN A 50 15.80 2.12 -10.52
C GLN A 50 15.75 2.48 -9.04
N GLN A 51 15.12 3.59 -8.67
CA GLN A 51 14.99 4.01 -7.27
C GLN A 51 14.09 3.06 -6.46
N GLY A 52 13.07 2.46 -7.07
CA GLY A 52 12.27 1.41 -6.45
C GLY A 52 13.10 0.18 -6.08
N HIS A 53 13.98 -0.24 -6.99
CA HIS A 53 14.95 -1.31 -6.73
C HIS A 53 15.98 -0.94 -5.66
N ASP A 54 16.46 0.31 -5.67
CA ASP A 54 17.37 0.81 -4.65
C ASP A 54 16.70 0.80 -3.26
N ALA A 55 15.40 1.12 -3.18
CA ALA A 55 14.61 1.04 -1.95
C ALA A 55 14.46 -0.41 -1.46
N ALA A 56 14.19 -1.35 -2.35
CA ALA A 56 14.15 -2.78 -2.01
C ALA A 56 15.49 -3.25 -1.42
N ARG A 57 16.62 -2.91 -2.08
CA ARG A 57 17.97 -3.21 -1.58
C ARG A 57 18.30 -2.51 -0.25
N ALA A 58 17.68 -1.37 0.02
CA ALA A 58 17.80 -0.66 1.28
C ALA A 58 16.95 -1.26 2.41
N GLY A 59 16.14 -2.30 2.13
CA GLY A 59 15.37 -3.01 3.14
C GLY A 59 13.88 -2.69 3.14
N CYS A 60 13.36 -1.99 2.13
CA CYS A 60 11.92 -1.90 1.93
C CYS A 60 11.38 -3.29 1.51
N THR A 61 10.49 -3.85 2.33
CA THR A 61 9.92 -5.20 2.12
C THR A 61 8.42 -5.17 1.84
N LEU A 62 7.84 -3.98 1.75
CA LEU A 62 6.43 -3.78 1.44
C LEU A 62 6.24 -2.59 0.50
N ALA A 63 5.25 -2.67 -0.39
CA ALA A 63 4.76 -1.55 -1.17
C ALA A 63 3.37 -1.15 -0.67
N THR A 64 3.22 0.08 -0.17
CA THR A 64 1.96 0.59 0.38
C THR A 64 0.99 0.91 -0.75
N HIS A 65 -0.26 0.44 -0.60
CA HIS A 65 -1.40 0.61 -1.53
C HIS A 65 -1.02 0.77 -3.03
N LEU A 66 -0.20 -0.16 -3.53
CA LEU A 66 0.65 -0.14 -4.74
C LEU A 66 0.34 0.85 -5.87
N PHE A 67 -0.90 0.95 -6.33
CA PHE A 67 -1.27 1.78 -7.49
C PHE A 67 -1.68 3.22 -7.11
N ASN A 68 -1.72 3.55 -5.83
CA ASN A 68 -2.28 4.79 -5.31
C ASN A 68 -1.18 5.77 -4.87
N ALA A 69 -1.46 7.06 -5.00
CA ALA A 69 -0.60 8.16 -4.54
C ALA A 69 0.87 8.06 -5.00
N GLY A 70 1.11 7.61 -6.23
CA GLY A 70 2.45 7.54 -6.82
C GLY A 70 2.42 7.76 -8.32
N ARG A 71 3.59 7.66 -8.96
CA ARG A 71 3.69 7.79 -10.42
C ARG A 71 2.99 6.62 -11.15
N PRO A 72 2.28 6.88 -12.26
CA PRO A 72 1.74 5.82 -13.11
C PRO A 72 2.85 5.04 -13.84
N ILE A 73 2.53 3.82 -14.28
CA ILE A 73 3.39 3.02 -15.15
C ILE A 73 3.44 3.66 -16.54
N HIS A 74 4.64 3.92 -17.05
CA HIS A 74 4.87 4.45 -18.39
C HIS A 74 5.86 3.57 -19.18
N GLN A 75 5.63 3.39 -20.49
CA GLN A 75 6.38 2.45 -21.35
C GLN A 75 7.91 2.64 -21.39
N ARG A 76 8.42 3.84 -21.09
CA ARG A 76 9.87 4.15 -21.06
C ARG A 76 10.45 4.29 -19.65
N GLU A 77 9.60 4.47 -18.66
CA GLU A 77 9.99 4.66 -17.27
C GLU A 77 8.85 4.11 -16.42
N PRO A 78 8.88 2.81 -16.12
CA PRO A 78 7.74 2.11 -15.55
C PRO A 78 7.57 2.41 -14.05
N GLY A 79 8.56 3.04 -13.42
CA GLY A 79 8.46 3.56 -12.07
C GLY A 79 8.50 2.49 -10.97
N TRP A 80 8.35 2.95 -9.72
CA TRP A 80 8.45 2.10 -8.54
C TRP A 80 7.37 1.02 -8.45
N ILE A 81 6.21 1.21 -9.08
CA ILE A 81 5.15 0.19 -9.12
C ILE A 81 5.66 -1.08 -9.79
N THR A 82 6.29 -0.94 -10.96
CA THR A 82 6.86 -2.08 -11.68
C THR A 82 8.05 -2.67 -10.94
N ALA A 83 8.92 -1.85 -10.35
CA ALA A 83 10.01 -2.35 -9.51
C ALA A 83 9.48 -3.18 -8.33
N ALA A 84 8.46 -2.67 -7.63
CA ALA A 84 7.80 -3.39 -6.55
C ALA A 84 7.16 -4.70 -7.02
N LEU A 85 6.60 -4.77 -8.24
CA LEU A 85 6.05 -6.00 -8.82
C LEU A 85 7.14 -7.02 -9.23
N GLU A 86 8.35 -6.57 -9.52
CA GLU A 86 9.47 -7.42 -9.90
C GLU A 86 10.21 -8.01 -8.68
N GLU A 87 10.27 -7.26 -7.58
CA GLU A 87 11.07 -7.61 -6.41
C GLU A 87 10.45 -8.74 -5.56
N PRO A 88 11.00 -9.96 -5.54
CA PRO A 88 10.35 -11.09 -4.86
C PRO A 88 10.27 -10.92 -3.34
N GLY A 89 11.19 -10.14 -2.75
CA GLY A 89 11.24 -9.86 -1.32
C GLY A 89 10.34 -8.72 -0.85
N MET A 90 9.57 -8.11 -1.77
CA MET A 90 8.66 -7.01 -1.46
C MET A 90 7.21 -7.47 -1.62
N ALA A 91 6.47 -7.57 -0.52
CA ALA A 91 5.02 -7.77 -0.60
C ALA A 91 4.32 -6.49 -1.11
N VAL A 92 3.14 -6.61 -1.72
CA VAL A 92 2.39 -5.45 -2.21
C VAL A 92 1.01 -5.35 -1.58
N GLU A 93 0.66 -4.18 -1.05
CA GLU A 93 -0.67 -3.91 -0.52
C GLU A 93 -1.63 -3.48 -1.63
N LEU A 94 -2.87 -3.99 -1.58
CA LEU A 94 -3.94 -3.66 -2.52
C LEU A 94 -5.23 -3.28 -1.78
N ILE A 95 -5.79 -2.13 -2.14
CA ILE A 95 -7.14 -1.71 -1.72
C ILE A 95 -8.14 -2.36 -2.68
N ALA A 96 -8.79 -3.44 -2.23
CA ALA A 96 -9.67 -4.26 -3.04
C ALA A 96 -11.16 -3.85 -2.98
N ASP A 97 -11.43 -2.54 -2.99
CA ASP A 97 -12.80 -1.99 -3.00
C ASP A 97 -13.35 -1.77 -4.42
N CYS A 98 -12.54 -2.06 -5.45
CA CYS A 98 -12.84 -1.85 -6.87
C CYS A 98 -13.08 -0.38 -7.29
N VAL A 99 -12.80 0.57 -6.39
CA VAL A 99 -12.84 2.01 -6.65
C VAL A 99 -11.43 2.56 -6.78
N HIS A 100 -10.53 2.19 -5.87
CA HIS A 100 -9.13 2.58 -5.90
C HIS A 100 -8.37 1.88 -7.03
N VAL A 101 -8.65 0.59 -7.22
CA VAL A 101 -7.94 -0.25 -8.19
C VAL A 101 -8.94 -0.99 -9.06
N HIS A 102 -8.75 -0.91 -10.38
CA HIS A 102 -9.57 -1.64 -11.33
C HIS A 102 -9.45 -3.16 -11.10
N PRO A 103 -10.55 -3.95 -11.13
CA PRO A 103 -10.51 -5.39 -10.85
C PRO A 103 -9.51 -6.19 -11.69
N ALA A 104 -9.26 -5.77 -12.94
CA ALA A 104 -8.24 -6.39 -13.79
C ALA A 104 -6.85 -6.30 -13.16
N LEU A 105 -6.47 -5.14 -12.60
CA LEU A 105 -5.16 -4.95 -11.97
C LEU A 105 -5.03 -5.71 -10.65
N LEU A 106 -6.12 -5.90 -9.91
CA LEU A 106 -6.14 -6.80 -8.75
C LEU A 106 -5.79 -8.23 -9.21
N GLY A 107 -6.49 -8.72 -10.25
CA GLY A 107 -6.23 -10.03 -10.83
C GLY A 107 -4.79 -10.17 -11.37
N ASP A 108 -4.29 -9.19 -12.12
CA ASP A 108 -2.92 -9.19 -12.65
C ASP A 108 -1.89 -9.23 -11.52
N THR A 109 -2.08 -8.42 -10.48
CA THR A 109 -1.15 -8.35 -9.36
C THR A 109 -1.06 -9.69 -8.63
N THR A 110 -2.19 -10.36 -8.36
CA THR A 110 -2.16 -11.69 -7.70
C THR A 110 -1.42 -12.76 -8.53
N ARG A 111 -1.43 -12.64 -9.86
CA ARG A 111 -0.66 -13.53 -10.75
C ARG A 111 0.82 -13.19 -10.77
N LEU A 112 1.17 -11.91 -10.74
CA LEU A 112 2.55 -11.43 -10.72
C LEU A 112 3.23 -11.65 -9.36
N LYS A 113 2.46 -11.61 -8.27
CA LYS A 113 2.90 -11.72 -6.87
C LYS A 113 2.24 -12.88 -6.13
N PRO A 114 2.37 -14.14 -6.59
CA PRO A 114 1.71 -15.26 -5.93
C PRO A 114 2.19 -15.39 -4.48
N GLY A 115 1.27 -15.23 -3.52
CA GLY A 115 1.58 -15.28 -2.09
C GLY A 115 2.38 -14.07 -1.55
N GLN A 116 2.56 -13.01 -2.34
CA GLN A 116 3.30 -11.79 -2.00
C GLN A 116 2.43 -10.53 -2.18
N PHE A 117 1.14 -10.65 -1.87
CA PHE A 117 0.21 -9.53 -1.83
C PHE A 117 -0.59 -9.55 -0.53
N VAL A 118 -1.00 -8.36 -0.07
CA VAL A 118 -1.77 -8.15 1.16
C VAL A 118 -2.98 -7.29 0.81
N LEU A 119 -4.17 -7.72 1.22
CA LEU A 119 -5.38 -6.90 1.06
C LEU A 119 -5.48 -5.93 2.24
N VAL A 120 -5.63 -4.65 1.95
CA VAL A 120 -5.81 -3.60 2.94
C VAL A 120 -7.09 -2.83 2.65
N THR A 121 -7.69 -2.25 3.69
CA THR A 121 -8.91 -1.45 3.51
C THR A 121 -8.61 0.02 3.26
N ASP A 122 -7.45 0.51 3.74
CA ASP A 122 -7.10 1.93 3.87
C ASP A 122 -8.29 2.78 4.38
N SER A 123 -9.06 2.19 5.29
CA SER A 123 -10.31 2.76 5.76
C SER A 123 -10.06 3.89 6.75
N MET A 124 -10.82 4.96 6.59
CA MET A 124 -10.85 6.08 7.53
C MET A 124 -12.07 6.00 8.47
N ALA A 125 -12.16 6.93 9.43
CA ALA A 125 -13.21 6.96 10.46
C ALA A 125 -14.66 7.01 9.93
N ALA A 126 -14.86 7.30 8.64
CA ALA A 126 -16.17 7.26 8.00
C ALA A 126 -16.62 5.85 7.56
N ALA A 127 -15.72 4.86 7.58
CA ALA A 127 -16.03 3.51 7.16
C ALA A 127 -17.18 2.93 7.99
N ALA A 128 -18.12 2.25 7.32
CA ALA A 128 -19.36 1.71 7.88
C ALA A 128 -20.34 2.74 8.48
N ALA A 129 -20.08 4.05 8.42
CA ALA A 129 -21.03 5.07 8.84
C ALA A 129 -22.10 5.33 7.77
N THR A 130 -23.36 5.45 8.17
CA THR A 130 -24.48 5.77 7.26
C THR A 130 -24.35 7.18 6.68
N THR A 131 -23.88 8.13 7.48
CA THR A 131 -23.54 9.50 7.07
C THR A 131 -22.44 9.99 7.99
N ALA A 132 -21.37 10.54 7.45
CA ALA A 132 -20.25 11.04 8.25
C ALA A 132 -19.65 12.31 7.63
N THR A 133 -19.29 13.25 8.50
CA THR A 133 -18.34 14.32 8.16
C THR A 133 -17.10 14.09 8.99
N THR A 134 -15.99 13.73 8.34
CA THR A 134 -14.70 13.56 9.00
C THR A 134 -13.80 14.75 8.66
N ARG A 135 -12.95 15.13 9.61
CA ARG A 135 -12.00 16.24 9.47
C ARG A 135 -10.64 15.82 10.00
N SER A 136 -9.61 16.21 9.29
CA SER A 136 -8.25 16.36 9.82
C SER A 136 -7.88 17.85 9.76
N ASP A 137 -6.72 18.20 10.32
CA ASP A 137 -6.21 19.58 10.30
C ASP A 137 -5.96 20.10 8.86
N LEU A 138 -5.86 19.19 7.89
CA LEU A 138 -5.55 19.49 6.50
C LEU A 138 -6.75 19.33 5.55
N TRP A 139 -7.71 18.46 5.87
CA TRP A 139 -8.79 18.10 4.95
C TRP A 139 -10.14 17.93 5.65
N ARG A 140 -11.22 18.31 4.96
CA ARG A 140 -12.61 18.02 5.38
C ARG A 140 -13.24 17.14 4.31
N TRP A 141 -13.74 15.98 4.74
CA TRP A 141 -14.45 15.03 3.88
C TRP A 141 -15.93 14.97 4.28
N ARG A 142 -16.81 14.81 3.29
CA ARG A 142 -18.23 14.58 3.50
C ARG A 142 -18.63 13.29 2.80
N TYR A 143 -19.18 12.36 3.56
CA TYR A 143 -19.69 11.08 3.06
C TYR A 143 -21.19 11.01 3.31
N ALA A 144 -21.94 10.78 2.24
CA ALA A 144 -23.33 10.38 2.28
C ALA A 144 -23.44 9.06 1.52
N THR A 145 -23.88 8.00 2.19
CA THR A 145 -24.17 6.76 1.48
C THR A 145 -25.44 6.97 0.65
N ALA A 146 -25.32 6.97 -0.67
CA ALA A 146 -26.49 6.67 -1.50
C ALA A 146 -26.73 5.18 -1.29
N SER A 147 -27.87 4.79 -0.72
CA SER A 147 -28.25 3.41 -0.48
C SER A 147 -28.32 2.63 -1.81
N ARG A 148 -27.18 2.14 -2.30
CA ARG A 148 -27.13 1.02 -3.23
C ARG A 148 -26.78 -0.18 -2.36
N GLY A 149 -27.81 -0.96 -2.03
CA GLY A 149 -27.62 -2.21 -1.29
C GLY A 149 -26.52 -3.03 -1.96
N TRP A 150 -25.63 -3.59 -1.16
CA TRP A 150 -24.68 -4.58 -1.65
C TRP A 150 -25.50 -5.72 -2.28
N PRO A 151 -25.27 -6.10 -3.55
CA PRO A 151 -25.96 -7.27 -4.11
C PRO A 151 -25.63 -8.47 -3.24
N ALA A 152 -26.65 -9.27 -2.91
CA ALA A 152 -26.46 -10.48 -2.11
C ALA A 152 -25.34 -11.33 -2.73
N PRO A 153 -24.44 -11.92 -1.92
CA PRO A 153 -23.40 -12.80 -2.44
C PRO A 153 -24.05 -13.91 -3.26
N THR A 154 -23.67 -14.02 -4.52
CA THR A 154 -24.05 -15.18 -5.35
C THR A 154 -23.48 -16.42 -4.68
N PRO A 155 -24.28 -17.47 -4.43
CA PRO A 155 -23.77 -18.70 -3.83
C PRO A 155 -22.65 -19.25 -4.72
N SER A 156 -21.49 -19.53 -4.10
CA SER A 156 -20.40 -20.20 -4.78
C SER A 156 -20.89 -21.56 -5.28
N PRO A 157 -20.54 -22.00 -6.50
CA PRO A 157 -20.80 -23.38 -6.90
C PRO A 157 -20.15 -24.30 -5.88
N ALA A 158 -20.92 -25.27 -5.39
CA ALA A 158 -20.44 -26.28 -4.46
C ALA A 158 -19.18 -26.93 -5.07
N ALA A 159 -18.12 -27.03 -4.28
CA ALA A 159 -16.96 -27.82 -4.66
C ALA A 159 -17.43 -29.25 -4.98
N PRO A 160 -16.96 -29.87 -6.07
CA PRO A 160 -17.28 -31.27 -6.33
C PRO A 160 -16.77 -32.13 -5.17
N SER A 161 -17.65 -32.96 -4.63
CA SER A 161 -17.32 -33.95 -3.60
C SER A 161 -16.21 -34.91 -4.07
N PRO A 162 -15.40 -35.45 -3.14
CA PRO A 162 -14.24 -36.29 -3.45
C PRO A 162 -14.58 -37.58 -4.20
#